data_AF-A0A1Y1WXI0-F1
#
_entry.id   AF-A0A1Y1WXI0-F1
#
_cell.length_a   1.000
_cell.length_b   1.000
_cell.length_c   1.000
_cell.angle_alpha   90.00
_cell.angle_beta   90.00
_cell.angle_gamma   90.00
#
_symmetry.space_group_name_H-M   'P 1'
#
loop_
_entity.id
_entity.type
_entity.pdbx_description
1 polymer ?
#
loop_
_entity_poly.entity_id
_entity_poly.type
_entity_poly.pdbx_seq_one_letter_code
_entity_poly.pdbx_strand_id
1 'polypeptide(L)'
;MDFNEEKRNVILELIEDDNVKDLKNYTVKNNICLKDFNENFDLLIYGIENGISLEFINFLIHQCQYENLNYSFFINENNRNLFRLITYKYYKVPLFSAVALSNFEIADLLIDNKADINFVVNFKNNDVTVESNKINILQYLSYIDYLDKKNLKYILKKGIHYNKINQNLLNNWITSRHKNELLEVLFKYYIFDNSFILSLLNLYKNQNSLSYEQFQEIIINEKSKIEITDSMYANVMKRWYEKIKVIELFLNYDSRKSSLILNDIYKYDILDKAVCMNNIKLVQKILNLNEFDFNCVDINRIILDALKYNYTSIIIYIMERLINHQSFNYDDDNLFEIMLLKISKDNNITIMQFFINKILKNSIFNENNTFKDTSNNNDNNNNIPKYNSQYLSLILNILIKIRHLEFIKYLIENTNLIIDIKLNDKNNECPLFVAYYSIKTSIKLDYDKSQDIFRYLLTYTNLKYDDIQLLLSMAIHDKIYSVVKWLLKYNKFMNKNDDDKTDFNNKDNNDNNNDNIININSLDTVYTSSDTHINAIYHNEIDKVQLLMNKNYYKYDEKDKNDNYNYNYKYYENFTPLLGKKTI
;
A
#
# COMPACT_ATOMS: atom_id res chain seq x y z
N MET A 1 -2.31 69.27 1.04
CA MET A 1 -1.92 68.14 1.91
C MET A 1 -1.93 68.64 3.33
N ASP A 2 -2.45 67.87 4.27
CA ASP A 2 -2.35 68.21 5.69
C ASP A 2 -0.86 68.23 6.06
N PHE A 3 -0.37 69.25 6.77
CA PHE A 3 1.04 69.35 7.15
C PHE A 3 1.53 68.10 7.92
N ASN A 4 0.61 67.43 8.62
CA ASN A 4 0.89 66.16 9.28
C ASN A 4 1.06 64.98 8.30
N GLU A 5 0.42 65.03 7.14
CA GLU A 5 0.52 64.01 6.09
C GLU A 5 1.90 64.02 5.42
N GLU A 6 2.45 65.21 5.13
CA GLU A 6 3.81 65.34 4.57
C GLU A 6 4.87 64.80 5.53
N LYS A 7 4.78 65.17 6.82
CA LYS A 7 5.68 64.65 7.86
C LYS A 7 5.58 63.14 8.00
N ARG A 8 4.37 62.60 7.95
CA ARG A 8 4.14 61.16 8.01
C ARG A 8 4.81 60.46 6.82
N ASN A 9 4.64 60.96 5.60
CA ASN A 9 5.25 60.36 4.41
C ASN A 9 6.78 60.31 4.52
N VAL A 10 7.43 61.38 5.01
CA VAL A 10 8.88 61.37 5.25
C VAL A 10 9.27 60.36 6.32
N ILE A 11 8.50 60.22 7.41
CA ILE A 11 8.75 59.19 8.42
C ILE A 11 8.64 57.77 7.82
N LEU A 12 7.64 57.53 6.98
CA LEU A 12 7.44 56.22 6.32
C LEU A 12 8.60 55.89 5.38
N GLU A 13 9.04 56.85 4.56
CA GLU A 13 10.21 56.70 3.67
C GLU A 13 11.48 56.35 4.47
N LEU A 14 11.74 57.06 5.57
CA LEU A 14 12.89 56.77 6.45
C LEU A 14 12.80 55.40 7.14
N ILE A 15 11.60 54.89 7.39
CA ILE A 15 11.39 53.53 7.89
C ILE A 15 11.68 52.52 6.77
N GLU A 16 11.18 52.73 5.57
CA GLU A 16 11.42 51.85 4.42
C GLU A 16 12.91 51.75 4.06
N ASP A 17 13.65 52.84 4.20
CA ASP A 17 15.10 52.91 4.00
C ASP A 17 15.92 52.27 5.14
N ASP A 18 15.27 51.79 6.21
CA ASP A 18 15.89 51.20 7.41
C ASP A 18 16.98 52.11 8.03
N ASN A 19 16.84 53.43 7.90
CA ASN A 19 17.80 54.42 8.35
C ASN A 19 17.41 55.05 9.70
N VAL A 20 17.62 54.29 10.79
CA VAL A 20 17.24 54.70 12.15
C VAL A 20 17.92 56.01 12.60
N LYS A 21 19.12 56.30 12.09
CA LYS A 21 19.88 57.51 12.42
C LYS A 21 19.22 58.75 11.84
N ASP A 22 18.77 58.67 10.59
CA ASP A 22 18.13 59.81 9.93
C ASP A 22 16.72 60.04 10.46
N LEU A 23 15.98 58.98 10.84
CA LEU A 23 14.72 59.16 11.56
C LEU A 23 14.92 59.84 12.93
N LYS A 24 15.95 59.47 13.70
CA LYS A 24 16.32 60.16 14.95
C LYS A 24 16.63 61.64 14.71
N ASN A 25 17.43 61.96 13.70
CA ASN A 25 17.79 63.34 13.37
C ASN A 25 16.57 64.14 12.92
N TYR A 26 15.73 63.55 12.07
CA TYR A 26 14.53 64.18 11.53
C TYR A 26 13.52 64.49 12.63
N THR A 27 13.28 63.55 13.55
CA THR A 27 12.34 63.73 14.67
C THR A 27 12.80 64.83 15.62
N VAL A 28 14.09 64.88 15.99
CA VAL A 28 14.65 65.96 16.83
C VAL A 28 14.58 67.32 16.13
N LYS A 29 15.05 67.40 14.87
CA LYS A 29 15.09 68.66 14.10
C LYS A 29 13.72 69.30 13.94
N ASN A 30 12.68 68.48 13.79
CA ASN A 30 11.31 68.95 13.55
C ASN A 30 10.41 68.91 14.79
N ASN A 31 10.99 68.62 15.97
CA ASN A 31 10.28 68.47 17.24
C ASN A 31 9.05 67.54 17.13
N ILE A 32 9.27 66.35 16.55
CA ILE A 32 8.23 65.35 16.31
C ILE A 32 8.24 64.31 17.43
N CYS A 33 7.08 64.10 18.05
CA CYS A 33 6.83 62.95 18.91
C CYS A 33 6.22 61.82 18.07
N LEU A 34 6.92 60.69 17.91
CA LEU A 34 6.44 59.57 17.08
C LEU A 34 5.14 58.95 17.59
N LYS A 35 4.87 59.05 18.90
CA LYS A 35 3.61 58.60 19.52
C LYS A 35 2.38 59.26 18.89
N ASP A 36 2.48 60.53 18.49
CA ASP A 36 1.36 61.29 17.95
C ASP A 36 0.94 60.77 16.56
N PHE A 37 1.85 60.10 15.85
CA PHE A 37 1.58 59.50 14.54
C PHE A 37 0.92 58.11 14.65
N ASN A 38 0.87 57.54 15.86
CA ASN A 38 0.29 56.21 16.09
C ASN A 38 -1.23 56.21 16.36
N GLU A 39 -1.90 57.36 16.36
CA GLU A 39 -3.35 57.39 16.65
C GLU A 39 -4.19 56.75 15.54
N ASN A 40 -3.82 57.00 14.27
CA ASN A 40 -4.54 56.53 13.08
C ASN A 40 -3.70 55.58 12.20
N PHE A 41 -2.51 55.21 12.67
CA PHE A 41 -1.54 54.37 11.99
C PHE A 41 -0.75 53.60 13.03
N ASP A 42 -0.05 52.53 12.64
CA ASP A 42 0.83 51.81 13.56
C ASP A 42 2.22 51.70 12.95
N LEU A 43 3.12 52.57 13.41
CA LEU A 43 4.49 52.64 12.91
C LEU A 43 5.26 51.33 13.17
N LEU A 44 4.99 50.64 14.29
CA LEU A 44 5.66 49.39 14.62
C LEU A 44 5.26 48.28 13.66
N ILE A 45 3.96 48.05 13.47
CA ILE A 45 3.43 47.06 12.52
C ILE A 45 3.91 47.37 11.10
N TYR A 46 3.88 48.65 10.69
CA TYR A 46 4.38 49.06 9.38
C TYR A 46 5.86 48.71 9.20
N GLY A 47 6.70 49.04 10.19
CA GLY A 47 8.12 48.70 10.19
C GLY A 47 8.36 47.19 10.10
N ILE A 48 7.68 46.40 10.94
CA ILE A 48 7.76 44.93 10.93
C ILE A 48 7.46 44.40 9.53
N GLU A 49 6.41 44.92 8.88
CA GLU A 49 5.98 44.42 7.58
C GLU A 49 6.86 44.83 6.42
N ASN A 50 7.57 45.96 6.54
CA ASN A 50 8.58 46.39 5.58
C ASN A 50 9.94 45.74 5.81
N GLY A 51 10.08 44.91 6.85
CA GLY A 51 11.29 44.10 7.06
C GLY A 51 12.49 44.91 7.54
N ILE A 52 12.25 45.98 8.30
CA ILE A 52 13.32 46.83 8.87
C ILE A 52 14.15 46.05 9.91
N SER A 53 15.34 46.56 10.20
CA SER A 53 16.29 45.94 11.13
C SER A 53 15.76 45.83 12.56
N LEU A 54 16.30 44.86 13.30
CA LEU A 54 16.00 44.64 14.72
C LEU A 54 16.29 45.89 15.57
N GLU A 55 17.35 46.63 15.25
CA GLU A 55 17.69 47.89 15.92
C GLU A 55 16.58 48.93 15.72
N PHE A 56 16.08 49.06 14.49
CA PHE A 56 15.03 50.00 14.15
C PHE A 56 13.70 49.63 14.86
N ILE A 57 13.33 48.34 14.87
CA ILE A 57 12.16 47.88 15.65
C ILE A 57 12.30 48.25 17.12
N ASN A 58 13.47 47.98 17.71
CA ASN A 58 13.73 48.32 19.10
C ASN A 58 13.59 49.84 19.33
N PHE A 59 14.08 50.66 18.42
CA PHE A 59 13.91 52.10 18.46
C PHE A 59 12.43 52.52 18.44
N LEU A 60 11.62 51.95 17.54
CA LEU A 60 10.19 52.26 17.45
C LEU A 60 9.42 51.90 18.72
N ILE A 61 9.70 50.73 19.32
CA ILE A 61 9.08 50.29 20.58
C ILE A 61 9.29 51.34 21.69
N HIS A 62 10.52 51.87 21.80
CA HIS A 62 10.86 52.85 22.84
C HIS A 62 10.29 54.24 22.55
N GLN A 63 10.39 54.73 21.31
CA GLN A 63 9.99 56.10 20.98
C GLN A 63 8.48 56.30 20.87
N CYS A 64 7.75 55.27 20.45
CA CYS A 64 6.30 55.35 20.32
C CYS A 64 5.57 55.17 21.66
N GLN A 65 6.27 54.77 22.73
CA GLN A 65 5.75 54.62 24.09
C GLN A 65 4.48 53.75 24.16
N TYR A 66 4.49 52.58 23.49
CA TYR A 66 3.39 51.63 23.58
C TYR A 66 3.18 51.19 25.04
N GLU A 67 1.92 51.20 25.50
CA GLU A 67 1.57 50.75 26.86
C GLU A 67 1.89 49.27 27.08
N ASN A 68 1.60 48.46 26.06
CA ASN A 68 1.98 47.05 25.96
C ASN A 68 2.04 46.67 24.47
N LEU A 69 2.58 45.48 24.17
CA LEU A 69 2.66 44.94 22.80
C LEU A 69 1.53 43.93 22.49
N ASN A 70 0.54 43.84 23.37
CA ASN A 70 -0.61 42.93 23.31
C ASN A 70 -1.85 43.68 22.86
N TYR A 71 -1.77 44.29 21.68
CA TYR A 71 -2.87 45.08 21.11
C TYR A 71 -3.17 44.65 19.69
N SER A 72 -4.35 45.05 19.21
CA SER A 72 -4.75 44.90 17.83
C SER A 72 -5.05 46.27 17.22
N PHE A 73 -4.48 46.54 16.06
CA PHE A 73 -4.70 47.78 15.30
C PHE A 73 -5.71 47.55 14.18
N PHE A 74 -6.75 48.38 14.10
CA PHE A 74 -7.75 48.32 13.03
C PHE A 74 -7.37 49.26 11.88
N ILE A 75 -7.22 48.71 10.68
CA ILE A 75 -6.91 49.47 9.48
C ILE A 75 -8.19 50.04 8.88
N ASN A 76 -8.30 51.36 8.94
CA ASN A 76 -9.31 52.10 8.18
C ASN A 76 -9.11 51.89 6.67
N GLU A 77 -10.20 51.91 5.89
CA GLU A 77 -10.20 51.71 4.43
C GLU A 77 -9.17 52.61 3.72
N ASN A 78 -9.05 53.87 4.17
CA ASN A 78 -8.12 54.86 3.63
C ASN A 78 -6.64 54.45 3.75
N ASN A 79 -6.30 53.61 4.75
CA ASN A 79 -4.92 53.19 5.00
C ASN A 79 -4.60 51.80 4.40
N ARG A 80 -5.54 51.14 3.70
CA ARG A 80 -5.34 49.76 3.21
C ARG A 80 -4.14 49.61 2.29
N ASN A 81 -3.87 50.59 1.45
CA ASN A 81 -2.80 50.52 0.45
C ASN A 81 -1.39 50.66 1.04
N LEU A 82 -1.27 51.17 2.28
CA LEU A 82 0.02 51.37 2.94
C LEU A 82 0.54 50.10 3.62
N PHE A 83 -0.30 49.08 3.75
CA PHE A 83 -0.03 47.93 4.59
C PHE A 83 0.01 46.66 3.75
N ARG A 84 0.85 45.68 4.12
CA ARG A 84 0.74 44.36 3.52
C ARG A 84 -0.60 43.73 3.89
N LEU A 85 -1.10 42.82 3.06
CA LEU A 85 -2.36 42.09 3.24
C LEU A 85 -2.32 41.05 4.37
N ILE A 86 -1.50 41.28 5.40
CA ILE A 86 -1.37 40.46 6.61
C ILE A 86 -2.42 40.95 7.62
N THR A 87 -3.68 40.84 7.27
CA THR A 87 -4.80 41.34 8.09
C THR A 87 -5.90 40.30 8.21
N TYR A 88 -6.44 40.14 9.42
CA TYR A 88 -7.70 39.42 9.62
C TYR A 88 -8.80 40.45 9.90
N LYS A 89 -9.80 40.56 9.01
CA LYS A 89 -10.89 41.55 9.14
C LYS A 89 -10.38 42.98 9.41
N TYR A 90 -9.31 43.38 8.73
CA TYR A 90 -8.60 44.67 8.91
C TYR A 90 -7.85 44.86 10.23
N TYR A 91 -7.83 43.86 11.11
CA TYR A 91 -7.02 43.92 12.32
C TYR A 91 -5.62 43.37 12.07
N LYS A 92 -4.63 43.99 12.73
CA LYS A 92 -3.23 43.56 12.81
C LYS A 92 -2.76 43.48 14.24
N VAL A 93 -1.76 42.65 14.49
CA VAL A 93 -1.10 42.51 15.79
C VAL A 93 0.41 42.48 15.54
N PRO A 94 1.24 43.27 16.23
CA PRO A 94 2.68 43.32 15.99
C PRO A 94 3.34 41.94 15.97
N LEU A 95 3.08 41.14 17.01
CA LEU A 95 3.63 39.79 17.12
C LEU A 95 3.15 38.87 15.99
N PHE A 96 1.89 38.98 15.57
CA PHE A 96 1.34 38.12 14.52
C PHE A 96 1.92 38.49 13.16
N SER A 97 2.15 39.79 12.88
CA SER A 97 2.81 40.25 11.66
C SER A 97 4.26 39.75 11.58
N ALA A 98 5.02 39.82 12.68
CA ALA A 98 6.39 39.30 12.72
C ALA A 98 6.46 37.79 12.46
N VAL A 99 5.56 37.02 13.10
CA VAL A 99 5.47 35.57 12.89
C VAL A 99 4.99 35.22 11.48
N ALA A 100 4.01 35.95 10.93
CA ALA A 100 3.51 35.74 9.57
C ALA A 100 4.65 35.81 8.54
N LEU A 101 5.53 36.79 8.69
CA LEU A 101 6.69 37.00 7.84
C LEU A 101 7.89 36.10 8.18
N SER A 102 7.71 35.17 9.12
CA SER A 102 8.77 34.29 9.63
C SER A 102 10.01 35.04 10.13
N ASN A 103 9.85 36.31 10.57
CA ASN A 103 10.92 37.10 11.16
C ASN A 103 10.97 36.82 12.67
N PHE A 104 11.55 35.68 13.00
CA PHE A 104 11.55 35.17 14.37
C PHE A 104 12.44 35.96 15.33
N GLU A 105 13.44 36.69 14.83
CA GLU A 105 14.27 37.58 15.65
C GLU A 105 13.45 38.77 16.16
N ILE A 106 12.68 39.40 15.26
CA ILE A 106 11.73 40.45 15.65
C ILE A 106 10.66 39.88 16.60
N ALA A 107 10.10 38.70 16.28
CA ALA A 107 9.09 38.10 17.15
C ALA A 107 9.64 37.79 18.55
N ASP A 108 10.89 37.33 18.65
CA ASP A 108 11.60 37.12 19.92
C ASP A 108 11.77 38.44 20.68
N LEU A 109 12.22 39.50 20.01
CA LEU A 109 12.31 40.84 20.61
C LEU A 109 10.96 41.33 21.16
N LEU A 110 9.87 41.12 20.42
CA LEU A 110 8.53 41.50 20.88
C LEU A 110 8.13 40.71 22.13
N ILE A 111 8.38 39.39 22.16
CA ILE A 111 8.09 38.54 23.32
C ILE A 111 8.96 38.93 24.52
N ASP A 112 10.24 39.24 24.32
CA ASP A 112 11.15 39.73 25.36
C ASP A 112 10.67 41.07 25.94
N ASN A 113 9.98 41.88 25.12
CA ASN A 113 9.25 43.08 25.53
C ASN A 113 7.79 42.80 25.97
N LYS A 114 7.53 41.58 26.48
CA LYS A 114 6.27 41.14 27.09
C LYS A 114 5.08 41.00 26.13
N ALA A 115 5.30 40.86 24.83
CA ALA A 115 4.25 40.37 23.93
C ALA A 115 3.91 38.90 24.26
N ASP A 116 2.63 38.58 24.31
CA ASP A 116 2.10 37.27 24.68
C ASP A 116 1.78 36.45 23.43
N ILE A 117 2.45 35.30 23.25
CA ILE A 117 2.15 34.36 22.16
C ILE A 117 0.71 33.82 22.24
N ASN A 118 0.10 33.85 23.42
CA ASN A 118 -1.28 33.46 23.69
C ASN A 118 -2.30 34.60 23.56
N PHE A 119 -1.86 35.77 23.09
CA PHE A 119 -2.72 36.92 22.88
C PHE A 119 -3.92 36.55 22.00
N VAL A 120 -5.08 37.08 22.38
CA VAL A 120 -6.35 36.85 21.70
C VAL A 120 -6.91 38.19 21.26
N VAL A 121 -7.11 38.34 19.95
CA VAL A 121 -7.75 39.53 19.41
C VAL A 121 -9.25 39.41 19.64
N ASN A 122 -9.83 40.43 20.29
CA ASN A 122 -11.27 40.56 20.49
C ASN A 122 -11.81 41.54 19.45
N PHE A 123 -12.63 41.07 18.52
CA PHE A 123 -13.23 41.92 17.51
C PHE A 123 -14.50 42.58 18.03
N LYS A 124 -14.57 43.90 17.90
CA LYS A 124 -15.79 44.67 18.12
C LYS A 124 -16.58 44.70 16.81
N ASN A 125 -17.21 43.60 16.44
CA ASN A 125 -18.19 43.63 15.34
C ASN A 125 -19.60 43.65 15.91
N ASN A 126 -20.37 44.64 15.48
CA ASN A 126 -21.83 44.70 15.66
C ASN A 126 -22.57 43.75 14.70
N ASP A 127 -21.87 43.08 13.79
CA ASP A 127 -22.44 42.01 12.97
C ASP A 127 -22.55 40.72 13.79
N VAL A 128 -23.66 40.70 14.53
CA VAL A 128 -24.27 39.55 15.19
C VAL A 128 -24.38 38.40 14.19
N THR A 129 -23.60 37.33 14.35
CA THR A 129 -23.98 35.95 13.92
C THR A 129 -22.89 34.89 14.13
N VAL A 130 -21.62 35.23 14.45
CA VAL A 130 -20.57 34.19 14.57
C VAL A 130 -19.95 34.15 15.95
N GLU A 131 -20.10 33.00 16.62
CA GLU A 131 -19.63 32.65 17.98
C GLU A 131 -18.11 32.79 18.23
N SER A 132 -17.32 33.30 17.29
CA SER A 132 -15.87 33.50 17.47
C SER A 132 -15.45 34.95 17.26
N ASN A 133 -15.87 35.85 18.16
CA ASN A 133 -15.29 37.21 18.27
C ASN A 133 -13.85 37.20 18.80
N LYS A 134 -13.29 36.02 19.06
CA LYS A 134 -11.96 35.80 19.61
C LYS A 134 -11.14 34.98 18.63
N ILE A 135 -9.96 35.48 18.26
CA ILE A 135 -9.00 34.74 17.43
C ILE A 135 -7.62 34.76 18.06
N ASN A 136 -6.96 33.61 18.09
CA ASN A 136 -5.56 33.50 18.48
C ASN A 136 -4.62 33.51 17.27
N ILE A 137 -3.32 33.49 17.50
CA ILE A 137 -2.29 33.54 16.46
C ILE A 137 -2.42 32.41 15.41
N LEU A 138 -2.76 31.17 15.82
CA LEU A 138 -2.90 30.04 14.90
C LEU A 138 -4.08 30.25 13.96
N GLN A 139 -5.23 30.63 14.50
CA GLN A 139 -6.42 30.91 13.71
C GLN A 139 -6.20 32.13 12.79
N TYR A 140 -5.55 33.18 13.29
CA TYR A 140 -5.23 34.39 12.53
C TYR A 140 -4.39 34.06 11.31
N LEU A 141 -3.21 33.46 11.52
CA LEU A 141 -2.28 33.08 10.47
C LEU A 141 -2.88 32.04 9.51
N SER A 142 -3.70 31.12 10.03
CA SER A 142 -4.36 30.11 9.21
C SER A 142 -5.38 30.72 8.26
N TYR A 143 -6.09 31.77 8.67
CA TYR A 143 -7.10 32.42 7.83
C TYR A 143 -6.48 33.24 6.71
N ILE A 144 -5.37 33.92 6.99
CA ILE A 144 -4.65 34.73 6.00
C ILE A 144 -3.65 33.90 5.16
N ASP A 145 -3.62 32.58 5.34
CA ASP A 145 -2.71 31.64 4.69
C ASP A 145 -1.20 31.86 4.93
N TYR A 146 -0.83 32.54 6.01
CA TYR A 146 0.55 32.66 6.49
C TYR A 146 0.96 31.59 7.52
N LEU A 147 0.04 30.70 7.92
CA LEU A 147 0.41 29.56 8.77
C LEU A 147 1.00 28.43 7.92
N ASP A 148 2.32 28.34 7.94
CA ASP A 148 3.10 27.23 7.41
C ASP A 148 3.74 26.38 8.53
N LYS A 149 4.54 25.37 8.14
CA LYS A 149 5.24 24.49 9.07
C LYS A 149 6.28 25.22 9.93
N LYS A 150 6.93 26.25 9.38
CA LYS A 150 7.99 27.00 10.05
C LYS A 150 7.37 27.86 11.16
N ASN A 151 6.32 28.61 10.82
CA ASN A 151 5.56 29.47 11.72
C ASN A 151 4.85 28.66 12.79
N LEU A 152 4.22 27.53 12.44
CA LEU A 152 3.60 26.64 13.43
C LEU A 152 4.63 26.15 14.46
N LYS A 153 5.78 25.62 14.01
CA LYS A 153 6.84 25.16 14.93
C LYS A 153 7.33 26.26 15.87
N TYR A 154 7.49 27.48 15.36
CA TYR A 154 7.87 28.63 16.18
C TYR A 154 6.83 28.92 17.27
N ILE A 155 5.55 29.01 16.89
CA ILE A 155 4.44 29.27 17.82
C ILE A 155 4.36 28.19 18.91
N LEU A 156 4.50 26.92 18.52
CA LEU A 156 4.49 25.80 19.47
C LEU A 156 5.70 25.87 20.43
N LYS A 157 6.90 26.19 19.92
CA LYS A 157 8.12 26.34 20.74
C LYS A 157 8.01 27.49 21.76
N LYS A 158 7.28 28.56 21.42
CA LYS A 158 7.08 29.71 22.30
C LYS A 158 5.99 29.48 23.37
N GLY A 159 5.36 28.31 23.40
CA GLY A 159 4.51 27.90 24.53
C GLY A 159 3.05 28.31 24.37
N ILE A 160 2.47 28.13 23.18
CA ILE A 160 1.01 28.31 23.01
C ILE A 160 0.23 27.30 23.88
N HIS A 161 -0.80 27.78 24.56
CA HIS A 161 -1.64 26.97 25.44
C HIS A 161 -2.58 26.05 24.64
N TYR A 162 -2.77 24.83 25.13
CA TYR A 162 -3.53 23.79 24.42
C TYR A 162 -5.00 24.14 24.22
N ASN A 163 -5.57 24.87 25.18
CA ASN A 163 -6.94 25.37 25.10
C ASN A 163 -7.15 26.38 23.96
N LYS A 164 -6.09 26.84 23.29
CA LYS A 164 -6.15 27.64 22.06
C LYS A 164 -6.30 26.78 20.80
N ILE A 165 -6.01 25.48 20.88
CA ILE A 165 -6.21 24.49 19.83
C ILE A 165 -7.62 23.91 19.99
N ASN A 166 -8.62 24.62 19.47
CA ASN A 166 -10.02 24.18 19.55
C ASN A 166 -10.44 23.34 18.34
N GLN A 167 -11.57 22.65 18.48
CA GLN A 167 -12.15 21.80 17.44
C GLN A 167 -12.43 22.56 16.14
N ASN A 168 -12.81 23.85 16.20
CA ASN A 168 -13.08 24.66 15.00
C ASN A 168 -11.81 24.87 14.16
N LEU A 169 -10.69 25.19 14.81
CA LEU A 169 -9.39 25.31 14.13
C LEU A 169 -9.02 23.99 13.44
N LEU A 170 -9.12 22.88 14.17
CA LEU A 170 -8.74 21.56 13.66
C LEU A 170 -9.66 21.13 12.51
N ASN A 171 -10.98 21.33 12.63
CA ASN A 171 -11.94 21.06 11.55
C ASN A 171 -11.62 21.86 10.29
N ASN A 172 -11.29 23.16 10.42
CA ASN A 172 -10.88 23.98 9.29
C ASN A 172 -9.64 23.41 8.58
N TRP A 173 -8.64 22.95 9.34
CA TRP A 173 -7.44 22.32 8.78
C TRP A 173 -7.72 20.97 8.13
N ILE A 174 -8.59 20.16 8.74
CA ILE A 174 -9.04 18.87 8.19
C ILE A 174 -9.72 19.09 6.84
N THR A 175 -10.60 20.07 6.73
CA THR A 175 -11.33 20.34 5.47
C THR A 175 -10.46 21.00 4.40
N SER A 176 -9.36 21.66 4.77
CA SER A 176 -8.45 22.33 3.84
C SER A 176 -7.52 21.37 3.12
N ARG A 177 -7.33 21.51 1.80
CA ARG A 177 -6.48 20.62 0.97
C ARG A 177 -5.01 20.56 1.43
N HIS A 178 -4.47 21.67 1.92
CA HIS A 178 -3.02 21.85 2.06
C HIS A 178 -2.50 21.85 3.50
N LYS A 179 -3.35 21.56 4.50
CA LYS A 179 -3.01 21.71 5.92
C LYS A 179 -2.74 20.37 6.64
N ASN A 180 -2.61 19.26 5.91
CA ASN A 180 -2.28 17.94 6.48
C ASN A 180 -0.95 17.95 7.26
N GLU A 181 0.07 18.62 6.73
CA GLU A 181 1.37 18.70 7.39
C GLU A 181 1.33 19.53 8.68
N LEU A 182 0.43 20.51 8.76
CA LEU A 182 0.25 21.29 9.99
C LEU A 182 -0.37 20.43 11.09
N LEU A 183 -1.37 19.60 10.76
CA LEU A 183 -1.92 18.62 11.69
C LEU A 183 -0.83 17.66 12.18
N GLU A 184 -0.02 17.12 11.27
CA GLU A 184 1.07 16.22 11.66
C GLU A 184 2.08 16.89 12.62
N VAL A 185 2.49 18.13 12.33
CA VAL A 185 3.39 18.90 13.20
C VAL A 185 2.76 19.16 14.56
N LEU A 186 1.49 19.56 14.58
CA LEU A 186 0.74 19.85 15.79
C LEU A 186 0.67 18.62 16.71
N PHE A 187 0.20 17.50 16.19
CA PHE A 187 0.05 16.26 16.96
C PHE A 187 1.39 15.73 17.48
N LYS A 188 2.44 15.76 16.64
CA LYS A 188 3.78 15.27 17.04
C LYS A 188 4.45 16.15 18.08
N TYR A 189 4.29 17.46 17.99
CA TYR A 189 4.97 18.39 18.88
C TYR A 189 4.23 18.55 20.22
N TYR A 190 2.89 18.49 20.18
CA TYR A 190 2.07 18.93 21.30
C TYR A 190 1.62 17.79 22.23
N ILE A 191 1.41 16.58 21.71
CA ILE A 191 0.90 15.47 22.52
C ILE A 191 2.00 14.94 23.42
N PHE A 192 3.09 14.38 22.89
CA PHE A 192 4.18 13.85 23.71
C PHE A 192 5.33 14.86 23.83
N ASP A 193 5.07 15.98 24.49
CA ASP A 193 6.02 17.09 24.63
C ASP A 193 7.18 16.77 25.60
N ASN A 194 8.13 17.70 25.71
CA ASN A 194 9.28 17.54 26.62
C ASN A 194 8.85 17.44 28.09
N SER A 195 7.75 18.09 28.49
CA SER A 195 7.27 18.04 29.87
C SER A 195 6.80 16.62 30.22
N PHE A 196 6.05 16.00 29.31
CA PHE A 196 5.62 14.61 29.44
C PHE A 196 6.79 13.63 29.47
N ILE A 197 7.75 13.79 28.55
CA ILE A 197 8.96 12.95 28.52
C ILE A 197 9.72 13.07 29.85
N LEU A 198 9.90 14.30 30.35
CA LEU A 198 10.54 14.52 31.65
C LEU A 198 9.74 13.92 32.81
N SER A 199 8.40 13.94 32.77
CA SER A 199 7.59 13.28 33.80
C SER A 199 7.79 11.76 33.81
N LEU A 200 7.87 11.12 32.64
CA LEU A 200 8.15 9.68 32.52
C LEU A 200 9.56 9.34 33.01
N LEU A 201 10.56 10.16 32.64
CA LEU A 201 11.93 10.00 33.11
C LEU A 201 12.05 10.17 34.63
N ASN A 202 11.26 11.07 35.21
CA ASN A 202 11.23 11.26 36.66
C ASN A 202 10.60 10.05 37.37
N LEU A 203 9.53 9.47 36.83
CA LEU A 203 8.95 8.22 37.37
C LEU A 203 9.97 7.08 37.34
N TYR A 204 10.69 6.93 36.23
CA TYR A 204 11.76 5.95 36.09
C TYR A 204 12.91 6.19 37.08
N LYS A 205 13.41 7.42 37.17
CA LYS A 205 14.52 7.80 38.06
C LYS A 205 14.22 7.50 39.53
N ASN A 206 12.96 7.67 39.95
CA ASN A 206 12.53 7.44 41.33
C ASN A 206 12.04 6.01 41.59
N GLN A 207 12.16 5.11 40.61
CA GLN A 207 11.72 3.71 40.70
C GLN A 207 10.23 3.55 41.07
N ASN A 208 9.40 4.50 40.66
CA ASN A 208 7.96 4.39 40.84
C ASN A 208 7.41 3.40 39.81
N SER A 209 7.14 2.17 40.22
CA SER A 209 6.53 1.18 39.35
C SER A 209 5.11 1.60 38.97
N LEU A 210 4.79 1.48 37.68
CA LEU A 210 3.43 1.63 37.18
C LEU A 210 2.91 0.26 36.77
N SER A 211 1.66 -0.02 37.14
CA SER A 211 0.90 -1.08 36.47
C SER A 211 0.69 -0.71 34.99
N TYR A 212 0.34 -1.71 34.18
CA TYR A 212 0.02 -1.48 32.78
C TYR A 212 -1.15 -0.48 32.64
N GLU A 213 -2.18 -0.63 33.47
CA GLU A 213 -3.37 0.21 33.48
C GLU A 213 -3.03 1.68 33.81
N GLN A 214 -2.22 1.91 34.85
CA GLN A 214 -1.77 3.27 35.21
C GLN A 214 -0.95 3.90 34.09
N PHE A 215 -0.08 3.13 33.44
CA PHE A 215 0.70 3.65 32.30
C PHE A 215 -0.20 3.97 31.10
N GLN A 216 -1.19 3.12 30.79
CA GLN A 216 -2.17 3.42 29.75
C GLN A 216 -2.99 4.67 30.07
N GLU A 217 -3.42 4.85 31.32
CA GLU A 217 -4.14 6.04 31.76
C GLU A 217 -3.31 7.32 31.56
N ILE A 218 -2.02 7.30 31.92
CA ILE A 218 -1.10 8.42 31.67
C ILE A 218 -1.01 8.73 30.17
N ILE A 219 -0.90 7.70 29.32
CA ILE A 219 -0.83 7.86 27.85
C ILE A 219 -2.15 8.40 27.27
N ILE A 220 -3.29 7.91 27.75
CA ILE A 220 -4.63 8.34 27.32
C ILE A 220 -4.85 9.80 27.70
N ASN A 221 -4.54 10.18 28.94
CA ASN A 221 -4.65 11.55 29.43
C ASN A 221 -3.76 12.48 28.61
N GLU A 222 -2.56 12.05 28.27
CA GLU A 222 -1.66 12.86 27.44
C GLU A 222 -2.18 13.05 26.02
N LYS A 223 -2.67 11.97 25.38
CA LYS A 223 -3.34 12.03 24.07
C LYS A 223 -4.58 12.93 24.09
N SER A 224 -5.28 13.03 25.21
CA SER A 224 -6.49 13.84 25.36
C SER A 224 -6.24 15.36 25.33
N LYS A 225 -4.96 15.81 25.37
CA LYS A 225 -4.60 17.23 25.14
C LYS A 225 -5.19 17.79 23.84
N ILE A 226 -5.33 16.94 22.81
CA ILE A 226 -6.03 17.26 21.57
C ILE A 226 -7.17 16.25 21.40
N GLU A 227 -8.39 16.70 21.62
CA GLU A 227 -9.58 15.87 21.46
C GLU A 227 -9.86 15.56 19.98
N ILE A 228 -9.95 14.27 19.66
CA ILE A 228 -10.41 13.77 18.36
C ILE A 228 -11.87 13.33 18.52
N THR A 229 -12.76 13.84 17.66
CA THR A 229 -14.21 13.58 17.74
C THR A 229 -14.73 12.86 16.49
N ASP A 230 -15.91 12.23 16.59
CA ASP A 230 -16.61 11.57 15.48
C ASP A 230 -16.81 12.53 14.28
N SER A 231 -17.05 13.81 14.57
CA SER A 231 -17.23 14.86 13.56
C SER A 231 -15.96 15.10 12.73
N MET A 232 -14.77 14.91 13.33
CA MET A 232 -13.50 15.06 12.66
C MET A 232 -13.25 13.88 11.72
N TYR A 233 -13.56 12.65 12.15
CA TYR A 233 -13.60 11.50 11.25
C TYR A 233 -14.56 11.77 10.09
N ALA A 234 -15.79 12.20 10.36
CA ALA A 234 -16.74 12.54 9.30
C ALA A 234 -16.17 13.57 8.29
N ASN A 235 -15.49 14.61 8.78
CA ASN A 235 -14.88 15.64 7.94
C ASN A 235 -13.69 15.12 7.12
N VAL A 236 -12.83 14.27 7.72
CA VAL A 236 -11.75 13.59 7.01
C VAL A 236 -12.32 12.71 5.88
N MET A 237 -13.42 12.01 6.15
CA MET A 237 -14.00 11.05 5.22
C MET A 237 -14.65 11.68 3.99
N LYS A 238 -15.09 12.96 4.07
CA LYS A 238 -15.55 13.73 2.90
C LYS A 238 -14.49 13.81 1.79
N ARG A 239 -13.21 13.70 2.14
CA ARG A 239 -12.06 13.80 1.20
C ARG A 239 -10.99 12.76 1.50
N TRP A 240 -11.42 11.55 1.86
CA TRP A 240 -10.55 10.53 2.46
C TRP A 240 -9.27 10.23 1.65
N TYR A 241 -9.32 10.25 0.31
CA TYR A 241 -8.16 9.97 -0.55
C TYR A 241 -7.03 11.01 -0.41
N GLU A 242 -7.36 12.28 -0.18
CA GLU A 242 -6.39 13.34 0.15
C GLU A 242 -5.98 13.33 1.63
N LYS A 243 -6.69 12.56 2.46
CA LYS A 243 -6.63 12.65 3.93
C LYS A 243 -6.20 11.35 4.60
N ILE A 244 -5.70 10.37 3.83
CA ILE A 244 -5.28 9.07 4.36
C ILE A 244 -4.22 9.19 5.48
N LYS A 245 -3.30 10.15 5.37
CA LYS A 245 -2.30 10.45 6.41
C LYS A 245 -2.94 11.03 7.68
N VAL A 246 -4.03 11.79 7.54
CA VAL A 246 -4.78 12.33 8.68
C VAL A 246 -5.55 11.22 9.40
N ILE A 247 -6.10 10.25 8.67
CA ILE A 247 -6.71 9.04 9.25
C ILE A 247 -5.68 8.27 10.08
N GLU A 248 -4.50 8.03 9.50
CA GLU A 248 -3.40 7.36 10.20
C GLU A 248 -2.99 8.14 11.46
N LEU A 249 -2.92 9.48 11.37
CA LEU A 249 -2.66 10.38 12.48
C LEU A 249 -3.71 10.23 13.58
N PHE A 250 -5.01 10.25 13.24
CA PHE A 250 -6.07 10.10 14.22
C PHE A 250 -5.95 8.77 14.96
N LEU A 251 -5.80 7.65 14.25
CA LEU A 251 -5.63 6.35 14.92
C LEU A 251 -4.37 6.27 15.81
N ASN A 252 -3.37 7.16 15.66
CA ASN A 252 -2.17 7.17 16.51
C ASN A 252 -2.46 7.87 17.84
N TYR A 253 -3.30 8.89 17.80
CA TYR A 253 -3.42 9.89 18.84
C TYR A 253 -4.82 9.98 19.45
N ASP A 254 -5.81 9.27 18.90
CA ASP A 254 -7.13 9.20 19.47
C ASP A 254 -7.06 8.55 20.86
N SER A 255 -7.58 9.27 21.85
CA SER A 255 -7.64 8.88 23.26
C SER A 255 -8.98 8.24 23.64
N ARG A 256 -9.95 8.21 22.72
CA ARG A 256 -11.24 7.56 22.95
C ARG A 256 -11.06 6.04 23.14
N LYS A 257 -12.07 5.42 23.74
CA LYS A 257 -12.13 3.95 23.88
C LYS A 257 -12.05 3.28 22.50
N SER A 258 -11.34 2.16 22.42
CA SER A 258 -11.14 1.41 21.16
C SER A 258 -12.46 1.08 20.44
N SER A 259 -13.52 0.74 21.18
CA SER A 259 -14.86 0.52 20.64
C SER A 259 -15.44 1.72 19.88
N LEU A 260 -15.22 2.96 20.35
CA LEU A 260 -15.67 4.16 19.63
C LEU A 260 -14.87 4.39 18.34
N ILE A 261 -13.56 4.14 18.39
CA ILE A 261 -12.68 4.24 17.22
C ILE A 261 -13.08 3.19 16.17
N LEU A 262 -13.37 1.96 16.61
CA LEU A 262 -13.85 0.88 15.76
C LEU A 262 -15.21 1.22 15.11
N ASN A 263 -16.14 1.82 15.86
CA ASN A 263 -17.39 2.30 15.30
C ASN A 263 -17.16 3.28 14.14
N ASP A 264 -16.22 4.21 14.27
CA ASP A 264 -15.85 5.10 13.16
C ASP A 264 -15.19 4.35 11.99
N ILE A 265 -14.32 3.37 12.28
CA ILE A 265 -13.68 2.52 11.25
C ILE A 265 -14.73 1.79 10.41
N TYR A 266 -15.72 1.18 11.06
CA TYR A 266 -16.80 0.44 10.40
C TYR A 266 -17.76 1.37 9.68
N LYS A 267 -18.25 2.42 10.37
CA LYS A 267 -19.21 3.39 9.81
C LYS A 267 -18.71 4.04 8.52
N TYR A 268 -17.40 4.25 8.40
CA TYR A 268 -16.81 4.90 7.25
C TYR A 268 -15.96 3.97 6.37
N ASP A 269 -16.05 2.65 6.50
CA ASP A 269 -15.28 1.69 5.69
C ASP A 269 -13.77 2.02 5.60
N ILE A 270 -13.16 2.42 6.73
CA ILE A 270 -11.79 2.94 6.71
C ILE A 270 -10.80 1.85 6.29
N LEU A 271 -11.05 0.58 6.66
CA LEU A 271 -10.24 -0.56 6.24
C LEU A 271 -10.25 -0.73 4.72
N ASP A 272 -11.43 -0.74 4.11
CA ASP A 272 -11.59 -0.87 2.66
C ASP A 272 -10.83 0.24 1.91
N LYS A 273 -11.00 1.49 2.35
CA LYS A 273 -10.29 2.65 1.79
C LYS A 273 -8.78 2.57 1.98
N ALA A 274 -8.31 2.02 3.10
CA ALA A 274 -6.88 1.77 3.32
C ALA A 274 -6.32 0.73 2.34
N VAL A 275 -7.09 -0.32 2.04
CA VAL A 275 -6.75 -1.35 1.06
C VAL A 275 -6.72 -0.78 -0.35
N CYS A 276 -7.74 -0.02 -0.76
CA CYS A 276 -7.77 0.64 -2.08
C CYS A 276 -6.56 1.55 -2.33
N MET A 277 -6.00 2.16 -1.28
CA MET A 277 -4.81 3.04 -1.37
C MET A 277 -3.48 2.29 -1.23
N ASN A 278 -3.51 0.95 -1.16
CA ASN A 278 -2.35 0.12 -0.87
C ASN A 278 -1.58 0.57 0.40
N ASN A 279 -2.30 1.06 1.41
CA ASN A 279 -1.69 1.55 2.65
C ASN A 279 -1.62 0.43 3.69
N ILE A 280 -0.64 -0.46 3.54
CA ILE A 280 -0.41 -1.60 4.44
C ILE A 280 -0.26 -1.16 5.92
N LYS A 281 0.36 -0.01 6.19
CA LYS A 281 0.56 0.46 7.57
C LYS A 281 -0.77 0.76 8.26
N LEU A 282 -1.69 1.41 7.54
CA LEU A 282 -3.02 1.70 8.05
C LEU A 282 -3.86 0.42 8.20
N VAL A 283 -3.78 -0.51 7.25
CA VAL A 283 -4.41 -1.84 7.36
C VAL A 283 -3.92 -2.58 8.61
N GLN A 284 -2.60 -2.65 8.81
CA GLN A 284 -1.99 -3.28 9.99
C GLN A 284 -2.49 -2.68 11.29
N LYS A 285 -2.58 -1.36 11.33
CA LYS A 285 -3.02 -0.65 12.50
C LYS A 285 -4.48 -0.94 12.85
N ILE A 286 -5.36 -1.00 11.85
CA ILE A 286 -6.78 -1.31 12.04
C ILE A 286 -6.95 -2.74 12.54
N LEU A 287 -6.33 -3.73 11.89
CA LEU A 287 -6.50 -5.14 12.23
C LEU A 287 -5.78 -5.57 13.52
N ASN A 288 -4.93 -4.72 14.08
CA ASN A 288 -4.26 -4.93 15.37
C ASN A 288 -5.02 -4.32 16.55
N LEU A 289 -6.17 -3.67 16.35
CA LEU A 289 -7.01 -3.22 17.45
C LEU A 289 -7.61 -4.45 18.16
N ASN A 290 -7.49 -4.53 19.49
CA ASN A 290 -7.85 -5.70 20.30
C ASN A 290 -9.30 -6.18 20.13
N GLU A 291 -10.21 -5.28 19.74
CA GLU A 291 -11.65 -5.52 19.59
C GLU A 291 -12.10 -5.55 18.13
N PHE A 292 -11.17 -5.61 17.17
CA PHE A 292 -11.54 -5.63 15.75
C PHE A 292 -12.28 -6.93 15.39
N ASP A 293 -13.56 -6.79 15.04
CA ASP A 293 -14.40 -7.88 14.55
C ASP A 293 -14.44 -7.91 13.02
N PHE A 294 -14.05 -9.06 12.44
CA PHE A 294 -14.15 -9.31 11.00
C PHE A 294 -15.59 -9.42 10.50
N ASN A 295 -16.56 -9.73 11.37
CA ASN A 295 -17.98 -9.80 10.98
C ASN A 295 -18.60 -8.42 10.72
N CYS A 296 -17.96 -7.35 11.19
CA CYS A 296 -18.40 -5.97 10.95
C CYS A 296 -17.96 -5.41 9.59
N VAL A 297 -17.20 -6.17 8.80
CA VAL A 297 -16.69 -5.75 7.49
C VAL A 297 -16.91 -6.84 6.44
N ASP A 298 -17.16 -6.45 5.20
CA ASP A 298 -17.16 -7.39 4.07
C ASP A 298 -15.71 -7.72 3.68
N ILE A 299 -15.09 -8.59 4.48
CA ILE A 299 -13.68 -8.96 4.30
C ILE A 299 -13.44 -9.64 2.95
N ASN A 300 -14.44 -10.37 2.44
CA ASN A 300 -14.37 -11.06 1.16
C ASN A 300 -14.22 -10.05 0.02
N ARG A 301 -15.07 -9.03 -0.01
CA ARG A 301 -14.96 -7.94 -0.99
C ARG A 301 -13.61 -7.22 -0.87
N ILE A 302 -13.18 -6.87 0.33
CA ILE A 302 -11.91 -6.16 0.57
C ILE A 302 -10.72 -6.97 0.03
N ILE A 303 -10.67 -8.27 0.29
CA ILE A 303 -9.60 -9.15 -0.19
C ILE A 303 -9.66 -9.29 -1.73
N LEU A 304 -10.86 -9.42 -2.31
CA LEU A 304 -11.04 -9.49 -3.76
C LEU A 304 -10.60 -8.20 -4.47
N ASP A 305 -10.90 -7.04 -3.88
CA ASP A 305 -10.42 -5.75 -4.36
C ASP A 305 -8.89 -5.67 -4.28
N ALA A 306 -8.29 -6.11 -3.16
CA ALA A 306 -6.84 -6.18 -3.04
C ALA A 306 -6.20 -7.11 -4.09
N LEU A 307 -6.83 -8.26 -4.37
CA LEU A 307 -6.38 -9.23 -5.38
C LEU A 307 -6.43 -8.63 -6.79
N LYS A 308 -7.51 -7.92 -7.13
CA LYS A 308 -7.67 -7.23 -8.42
C LYS A 308 -6.51 -6.28 -8.73
N TYR A 309 -5.98 -5.61 -7.72
CA TYR A 309 -4.84 -4.68 -7.85
C TYR A 309 -3.48 -5.30 -7.47
N ASN A 310 -3.44 -6.60 -7.19
CA ASN A 310 -2.24 -7.34 -6.85
C ASN A 310 -1.50 -6.81 -5.60
N TYR A 311 -2.23 -6.38 -4.57
CA TYR A 311 -1.67 -5.87 -3.31
C TYR A 311 -1.21 -7.00 -2.37
N THR A 312 -0.22 -7.78 -2.81
CA THR A 312 0.28 -9.00 -2.17
C THR A 312 0.50 -8.88 -0.66
N SER A 313 1.20 -7.84 -0.19
CA SER A 313 1.50 -7.67 1.25
C SER A 313 0.25 -7.44 2.09
N ILE A 314 -0.75 -6.74 1.55
CA ILE A 314 -2.04 -6.51 2.22
C ILE A 314 -2.84 -7.79 2.29
N ILE A 315 -2.92 -8.55 1.19
CA ILE A 315 -3.66 -9.81 1.14
C ILE A 315 -3.08 -10.81 2.13
N ILE A 316 -1.75 -10.99 2.11
CA ILE A 316 -1.07 -11.88 3.05
C ILE A 316 -1.36 -11.46 4.49
N TYR A 317 -1.20 -10.18 4.81
CA TYR A 317 -1.40 -9.70 6.17
C TYR A 317 -2.85 -9.85 6.65
N ILE A 318 -3.85 -9.49 5.81
CA ILE A 318 -5.26 -9.69 6.13
C ILE A 318 -5.53 -11.17 6.41
N MET A 319 -5.03 -12.07 5.55
CA MET A 319 -5.24 -13.51 5.69
C MET A 319 -4.56 -14.09 6.93
N GLU A 320 -3.36 -13.62 7.29
CA GLU A 320 -2.71 -14.02 8.53
C GLU A 320 -3.53 -13.63 9.75
N ARG A 321 -4.14 -12.43 9.75
CA ARG A 321 -5.01 -11.99 10.85
C ARG A 321 -6.31 -12.78 10.87
N LEU A 322 -6.92 -12.99 9.71
CA LEU A 322 -8.18 -13.71 9.56
C LEU A 322 -8.05 -15.17 10.04
N ILE A 323 -7.03 -15.90 9.55
CA ILE A 323 -6.77 -17.30 9.93
C ILE A 323 -6.54 -17.48 11.43
N ASN A 324 -5.94 -16.50 12.09
CA ASN A 324 -5.66 -16.55 13.53
C ASN A 324 -6.81 -16.01 14.39
N HIS A 325 -7.91 -15.55 13.78
CA HIS A 325 -9.04 -14.98 14.51
C HIS A 325 -9.98 -16.08 15.00
N GLN A 326 -10.46 -15.97 16.24
CA GLN A 326 -11.29 -17.00 16.89
C GLN A 326 -12.64 -17.22 16.18
N SER A 327 -13.18 -16.19 15.54
CA SER A 327 -14.45 -16.28 14.81
C SER A 327 -14.30 -16.84 13.40
N PHE A 328 -13.06 -17.07 12.92
CA PHE A 328 -12.86 -17.53 11.56
C PHE A 328 -13.22 -19.00 11.44
N ASN A 329 -14.36 -19.26 10.80
CA ASN A 329 -14.79 -20.61 10.47
C ASN A 329 -14.25 -21.02 9.11
N TYR A 330 -13.46 -22.08 9.06
CA TYR A 330 -12.98 -22.67 7.81
C TYR A 330 -14.13 -23.24 6.97
N ASP A 331 -15.22 -23.62 7.63
CA ASP A 331 -16.39 -24.26 7.01
C ASP A 331 -17.36 -23.24 6.37
N ASP A 332 -17.07 -21.93 6.44
CA ASP A 332 -17.83 -20.93 5.67
C ASP A 332 -17.34 -20.94 4.20
N ASP A 333 -17.84 -21.96 3.49
CA ASP A 333 -17.14 -22.82 2.54
C ASP A 333 -16.76 -22.27 1.15
N ASN A 334 -16.71 -20.96 0.92
CA ASN A 334 -16.38 -20.44 -0.42
C ASN A 334 -15.23 -19.43 -0.48
N LEU A 335 -14.82 -18.80 0.63
CA LEU A 335 -13.82 -17.74 0.53
C LEU A 335 -12.47 -18.27 0.03
N PHE A 336 -11.94 -19.33 0.65
CA PHE A 336 -10.66 -19.91 0.24
C PHE A 336 -10.68 -20.36 -1.21
N GLU A 337 -11.74 -21.05 -1.63
CA GLU A 337 -11.85 -21.51 -3.01
C GLU A 337 -11.91 -20.34 -4.00
N ILE A 338 -12.75 -19.34 -3.75
CA ILE A 338 -12.84 -18.13 -4.59
C ILE A 338 -11.47 -17.44 -4.68
N MET A 339 -10.76 -17.32 -3.56
CA MET A 339 -9.42 -16.75 -3.53
C MET A 339 -8.43 -17.57 -4.33
N LEU A 340 -8.36 -18.89 -4.10
CA LEU A 340 -7.46 -19.79 -4.82
C LEU A 340 -7.72 -19.74 -6.33
N LEU A 341 -8.99 -19.69 -6.76
CA LEU A 341 -9.36 -19.53 -8.15
C LEU A 341 -8.81 -18.24 -8.73
N LYS A 342 -9.04 -17.12 -8.04
CA LYS A 342 -8.61 -15.79 -8.49
C LYS A 342 -7.09 -15.67 -8.53
N ILE A 343 -6.40 -16.12 -7.48
CA ILE A 343 -4.94 -16.09 -7.37
C ILE A 343 -4.31 -16.99 -8.45
N SER A 344 -4.85 -18.21 -8.64
CA SER A 344 -4.40 -19.16 -9.67
C SER A 344 -4.50 -18.55 -11.07
N LYS A 345 -5.64 -17.91 -11.37
CA LYS A 345 -5.90 -17.24 -12.65
C LYS A 345 -4.96 -16.07 -12.91
N ASP A 346 -4.68 -15.27 -11.88
CA ASP A 346 -3.78 -14.11 -11.98
C ASP A 346 -2.29 -14.50 -11.89
N ASN A 347 -1.99 -15.79 -11.68
CA ASN A 347 -0.65 -16.36 -11.55
C ASN A 347 0.23 -15.69 -10.47
N ASN A 348 -0.36 -15.25 -9.36
CA ASN A 348 0.41 -14.67 -8.24
C ASN A 348 1.02 -15.77 -7.35
N ILE A 349 2.23 -16.21 -7.72
CA ILE A 349 2.98 -17.28 -7.07
C ILE A 349 3.20 -17.01 -5.57
N THR A 350 3.48 -15.77 -5.17
CA THR A 350 3.75 -15.44 -3.76
C THR A 350 2.52 -15.66 -2.88
N ILE A 351 1.35 -15.22 -3.33
CA ILE A 351 0.11 -15.46 -2.59
C ILE A 351 -0.24 -16.95 -2.61
N MET A 352 -0.09 -17.64 -3.76
CA MET A 352 -0.30 -19.09 -3.82
C MET A 352 0.55 -19.84 -2.78
N GLN A 353 1.85 -19.55 -2.72
CA GLN A 353 2.77 -20.18 -1.79
C GLN A 353 2.34 -19.92 -0.33
N PHE A 354 1.94 -18.69 -0.02
CA PHE A 354 1.42 -18.36 1.31
C PHE A 354 0.17 -19.20 1.65
N PHE A 355 -0.81 -19.27 0.75
CA PHE A 355 -2.04 -20.02 0.94
C PHE A 355 -1.80 -21.51 1.11
N ILE A 356 -1.00 -22.11 0.22
CA ILE A 356 -0.63 -23.52 0.32
C ILE A 356 0.04 -23.75 1.68
N ASN A 357 1.08 -23.00 2.04
CA ASN A 357 1.77 -23.19 3.32
C ASN A 357 0.84 -23.08 4.55
N LYS A 358 -0.19 -22.23 4.50
CA LYS A 358 -1.19 -22.11 5.57
C LYS A 358 -2.19 -23.27 5.58
N ILE A 359 -2.74 -23.64 4.42
CA ILE A 359 -3.64 -24.79 4.27
C ILE A 359 -2.92 -26.05 4.74
N LEU A 360 -1.72 -26.32 4.23
CA LEU A 360 -0.94 -27.51 4.57
C LEU A 360 -0.73 -27.65 6.08
N LYS A 361 -0.29 -26.58 6.74
CA LYS A 361 -0.03 -26.59 8.18
C LYS A 361 -1.29 -26.86 9.00
N ASN A 362 -2.45 -26.38 8.56
CA ASN A 362 -3.66 -26.43 9.37
C ASN A 362 -4.53 -27.67 9.10
N SER A 363 -4.66 -28.11 7.84
CA SER A 363 -5.60 -29.17 7.45
C SER A 363 -4.98 -30.55 7.29
N ILE A 364 -3.74 -30.65 6.83
CA ILE A 364 -3.16 -31.92 6.37
C ILE A 364 -2.20 -32.55 7.38
N PHE A 365 -1.46 -31.73 8.14
CA PHE A 365 -0.43 -32.23 9.07
C PHE A 365 -0.85 -32.31 10.54
N ASN A 366 -2.08 -31.90 10.88
CA ASN A 366 -2.62 -32.17 12.22
C ASN A 366 -3.14 -33.62 12.30
N GLU A 367 -2.21 -34.58 12.25
CA GLU A 367 -2.47 -36.05 12.29
C GLU A 367 -3.32 -36.50 13.49
N ASN A 368 -3.42 -35.69 14.54
CA ASN A 368 -4.21 -35.98 15.74
C ASN A 368 -5.70 -35.62 15.61
N ASN A 369 -6.05 -34.78 14.64
CA ASN A 369 -7.42 -34.67 14.17
C ASN A 369 -7.57 -35.66 13.03
N THR A 370 -7.60 -36.95 13.36
CA THR A 370 -8.35 -37.91 12.55
C THR A 370 -9.63 -37.21 12.13
N PHE A 371 -9.93 -37.17 10.83
CA PHE A 371 -11.22 -36.81 10.24
C PHE A 371 -12.31 -37.71 10.85
N LYS A 372 -12.55 -37.57 12.15
CA LYS A 372 -13.55 -38.25 12.94
C LYS A 372 -14.82 -37.52 12.60
N ASP A 373 -15.46 -38.03 11.55
CA ASP A 373 -16.90 -38.20 11.48
C ASP A 373 -17.63 -37.44 12.60
N THR A 374 -17.89 -36.16 12.35
CA THR A 374 -18.91 -35.41 13.10
C THR A 374 -20.33 -35.89 12.73
N SER A 375 -20.45 -36.93 11.90
CA SER A 375 -21.65 -37.74 11.73
C SER A 375 -21.82 -38.74 12.89
N ASN A 376 -22.03 -38.23 14.10
CA ASN A 376 -22.66 -39.02 15.17
C ASN A 376 -24.18 -39.14 14.93
N ASN A 377 -24.58 -39.41 13.68
CA ASN A 377 -25.87 -39.94 13.31
C ASN A 377 -25.59 -41.30 12.68
N ASN A 378 -26.00 -42.34 13.40
CA ASN A 378 -25.84 -43.77 13.15
C ASN A 378 -26.42 -44.25 11.81
N ASP A 379 -25.85 -43.82 10.69
CA ASP A 379 -26.00 -44.50 9.40
C ASP A 379 -24.63 -44.97 8.92
N ASN A 380 -24.36 -46.24 9.24
CA ASN A 380 -23.25 -47.02 8.71
C ASN A 380 -23.26 -46.98 7.18
N ASN A 381 -22.44 -46.13 6.57
CA ASN A 381 -21.80 -46.34 5.27
C ASN A 381 -20.76 -45.24 5.00
N ASN A 382 -19.47 -45.61 5.11
CA ASN A 382 -18.25 -45.05 4.51
C ASN A 382 -18.35 -43.76 3.66
N ASN A 383 -18.84 -42.65 4.23
CA ASN A 383 -18.89 -41.36 3.56
C ASN A 383 -17.68 -40.52 3.99
N ILE A 384 -16.52 -40.84 3.41
CA ILE A 384 -15.42 -39.87 3.33
C ILE A 384 -16.02 -38.58 2.75
N PRO A 385 -15.82 -37.40 3.36
CA PRO A 385 -16.29 -36.14 2.80
C PRO A 385 -15.77 -36.04 1.37
N LYS A 386 -16.66 -36.17 0.38
CA LYS A 386 -16.29 -36.06 -1.02
C LYS A 386 -15.93 -34.61 -1.29
N TYR A 387 -14.66 -34.28 -1.12
CA TYR A 387 -14.11 -33.04 -1.65
C TYR A 387 -14.46 -32.95 -3.13
N ASN A 388 -14.92 -31.77 -3.55
CA ASN A 388 -15.19 -31.52 -4.96
C ASN A 388 -13.91 -31.80 -5.76
N SER A 389 -13.97 -32.74 -6.69
CA SER A 389 -12.81 -33.14 -7.51
C SER A 389 -12.22 -31.98 -8.30
N GLN A 390 -13.04 -30.98 -8.67
CA GLN A 390 -12.57 -29.75 -9.31
C GLN A 390 -11.77 -28.86 -8.35
N TYR A 391 -12.09 -28.88 -7.05
CA TYR A 391 -11.35 -28.15 -6.02
C TYR A 391 -9.98 -28.80 -5.75
N LEU A 392 -9.92 -30.14 -5.71
CA LEU A 392 -8.65 -30.85 -5.63
C LEU A 392 -7.79 -30.61 -6.88
N SER A 393 -8.42 -30.57 -8.06
CA SER A 393 -7.74 -30.20 -9.31
C SER A 393 -7.19 -28.77 -9.25
N LEU A 394 -7.94 -27.81 -8.69
CA LEU A 394 -7.46 -26.44 -8.46
C LEU A 394 -6.23 -26.40 -7.55
N ILE A 395 -6.26 -27.12 -6.42
CA ILE A 395 -5.12 -27.22 -5.50
C ILE A 395 -3.92 -27.81 -6.23
N LEU A 396 -4.12 -28.87 -7.02
CA LEU A 396 -3.05 -29.48 -7.80
C LEU A 396 -2.47 -28.51 -8.84
N ASN A 397 -3.31 -27.77 -9.57
CA ASN A 397 -2.88 -26.72 -10.50
C ASN A 397 -2.03 -25.67 -9.80
N ILE A 398 -2.43 -25.23 -8.61
CA ILE A 398 -1.65 -24.28 -7.81
C ILE A 398 -0.29 -24.87 -7.43
N LEU A 399 -0.25 -26.11 -6.95
CA LEU A 399 1.00 -26.80 -6.56
C LEU A 399 1.99 -26.92 -7.72
N ILE A 400 1.46 -27.17 -8.93
CA ILE A 400 2.23 -27.19 -10.17
C ILE A 400 2.79 -25.80 -10.47
N LYS A 401 1.94 -24.75 -10.42
CA LYS A 401 2.34 -23.36 -10.67
C LYS A 401 3.41 -22.87 -9.67
N ILE A 402 3.33 -23.26 -8.40
CA ILE A 402 4.36 -22.95 -7.39
C ILE A 402 5.54 -23.93 -7.38
N ARG A 403 5.52 -24.95 -8.25
CA ARG A 403 6.55 -25.98 -8.45
C ARG A 403 6.88 -26.79 -7.20
N HIS A 404 5.87 -27.18 -6.44
CA HIS A 404 6.03 -27.88 -5.16
C HIS A 404 5.89 -29.41 -5.30
N LEU A 405 6.83 -30.04 -6.01
CA LEU A 405 6.80 -31.48 -6.38
C LEU A 405 6.51 -32.43 -5.21
N GLU A 406 7.17 -32.25 -4.07
CA GLU A 406 7.01 -33.15 -2.92
C GLU A 406 5.57 -33.16 -2.38
N PHE A 407 4.87 -32.03 -2.51
CA PHE A 407 3.48 -31.95 -2.06
C PHE A 407 2.51 -32.45 -3.13
N ILE A 408 2.86 -32.33 -4.41
CA ILE A 408 2.14 -33.01 -5.50
C ILE A 408 2.20 -34.53 -5.29
N LYS A 409 3.39 -35.07 -4.99
CA LYS A 409 3.57 -36.49 -4.67
C LYS A 409 2.73 -36.89 -3.46
N TYR A 410 2.83 -36.13 -2.38
CA TYR A 410 2.05 -36.39 -1.18
C TYR A 410 0.54 -36.43 -1.48
N LEU A 411 0.04 -35.44 -2.23
CA LEU A 411 -1.37 -35.33 -2.56
C LEU A 411 -1.87 -36.50 -3.42
N ILE A 412 -1.07 -36.97 -4.38
CA ILE A 412 -1.44 -38.07 -5.30
C ILE A 412 -1.24 -39.46 -4.66
N GLU A 413 -0.20 -39.66 -3.84
CA GLU A 413 0.17 -40.97 -3.31
C GLU A 413 -0.42 -41.27 -1.93
N ASN A 414 -0.54 -40.26 -1.06
CA ASN A 414 -0.77 -40.48 0.38
C ASN A 414 -2.17 -40.08 0.84
N THR A 415 -3.03 -39.62 -0.07
CA THR A 415 -4.40 -39.25 0.29
C THR A 415 -5.35 -40.34 -0.19
N ASN A 416 -6.35 -40.69 0.63
CA ASN A 416 -7.49 -41.49 0.17
C ASN A 416 -8.34 -40.73 -0.88
N LEU A 417 -7.85 -39.61 -1.42
CA LEU A 417 -8.52 -38.75 -2.37
C LEU A 417 -8.17 -39.23 -3.78
N ILE A 418 -9.18 -39.64 -4.53
CA ILE A 418 -9.02 -39.96 -5.96
C ILE A 418 -8.93 -38.64 -6.71
N ILE A 419 -7.72 -38.24 -7.11
CA ILE A 419 -7.50 -37.02 -7.89
C ILE A 419 -7.41 -37.39 -9.36
N ASP A 420 -8.39 -36.93 -10.13
CA ASP A 420 -8.34 -37.02 -11.58
C ASP A 420 -7.53 -35.84 -12.14
N ILE A 421 -6.29 -36.13 -12.51
CA ILE A 421 -5.34 -35.16 -13.10
C ILE A 421 -5.72 -34.72 -14.53
N LYS A 422 -6.77 -35.32 -15.12
CA LYS A 422 -7.38 -34.86 -16.38
C LYS A 422 -8.56 -33.92 -16.15
N LEU A 423 -9.13 -33.93 -14.96
CA LEU A 423 -10.31 -33.12 -14.66
C LEU A 423 -9.92 -31.64 -14.61
N ASN A 424 -10.64 -30.82 -15.37
CA ASN A 424 -10.51 -29.38 -15.30
C ASN A 424 -10.95 -28.87 -13.93
N ASP A 425 -10.17 -27.95 -13.37
CA ASP A 425 -10.62 -27.16 -12.23
C ASP A 425 -11.70 -26.13 -12.64
N LYS A 426 -12.18 -25.32 -11.69
CA LYS A 426 -13.19 -24.28 -11.99
C LYS A 426 -12.64 -23.09 -12.81
N ASN A 427 -11.33 -23.00 -13.04
CA ASN A 427 -10.72 -22.08 -14.00
C ASN A 427 -10.64 -22.68 -15.42
N ASN A 428 -11.17 -23.90 -15.62
CA ASN A 428 -11.01 -24.70 -16.83
C ASN A 428 -9.55 -25.07 -17.13
N GLU A 429 -8.72 -25.18 -16.09
CA GLU A 429 -7.33 -25.59 -16.20
C GLU A 429 -7.18 -27.08 -15.85
N CYS A 430 -6.55 -27.83 -16.74
CA CYS A 430 -6.22 -29.24 -16.52
C CYS A 430 -4.80 -29.38 -15.93
N PRO A 431 -4.59 -30.10 -14.80
CA PRO A 431 -3.28 -30.30 -14.18
C PRO A 431 -2.17 -30.70 -15.12
N LEU A 432 -2.42 -31.67 -16.00
CA LEU A 432 -1.42 -32.12 -16.95
C LEU A 432 -0.99 -31.01 -17.93
N PHE A 433 -1.93 -30.20 -18.41
CA PHE A 433 -1.64 -29.08 -19.31
C PHE A 433 -1.00 -27.91 -18.57
N VAL A 434 -1.40 -27.63 -17.32
CA VAL A 434 -0.73 -26.62 -16.49
C VAL A 434 0.73 -26.99 -16.26
N ALA A 435 1.05 -28.27 -16.03
CA ALA A 435 2.43 -28.73 -15.90
C ALA A 435 3.22 -28.57 -17.21
N TYR A 436 2.61 -28.91 -18.34
CA TYR A 436 3.19 -28.67 -19.66
C TYR A 436 3.51 -27.18 -19.90
N TYR A 437 2.52 -26.30 -19.70
CA TYR A 437 2.72 -24.86 -19.89
C TYR A 437 3.72 -24.27 -18.89
N SER A 438 3.77 -24.80 -17.67
CA SER A 438 4.77 -24.39 -16.68
C SER A 438 6.19 -24.63 -17.20
N ILE A 439 6.46 -25.72 -17.93
CA ILE A 439 7.77 -25.95 -18.58
C ILE A 439 8.05 -24.88 -19.63
N LYS A 440 7.05 -24.58 -20.48
CA LYS A 440 7.16 -23.59 -21.57
C LYS A 440 7.54 -22.20 -21.06
N THR A 441 6.92 -21.76 -19.97
CA THR A 441 7.09 -20.41 -19.43
C THR A 441 8.20 -20.30 -18.38
N SER A 442 8.87 -21.40 -18.01
CA SER A 442 9.86 -21.40 -16.94
C SER A 442 11.17 -20.73 -17.34
N ILE A 443 11.68 -19.89 -16.44
CA ILE A 443 13.08 -19.43 -16.46
C ILE A 443 13.98 -20.64 -16.19
N LYS A 444 15.19 -20.64 -16.74
CA LYS A 444 16.17 -21.75 -16.69
C LYS A 444 16.36 -22.37 -15.30
N LEU A 445 16.34 -21.57 -14.23
CA LEU A 445 16.55 -22.03 -12.85
C LEU A 445 15.46 -22.99 -12.35
N ASP A 446 14.25 -22.91 -12.89
CA ASP A 446 13.11 -23.70 -12.43
C ASP A 446 12.57 -24.67 -13.49
N TYR A 447 13.27 -24.75 -14.62
CA TYR A 447 12.92 -25.59 -15.75
C TYR A 447 12.95 -27.07 -15.37
N ASP A 448 13.97 -27.50 -14.62
CA ASP A 448 14.14 -28.90 -14.20
C ASP A 448 13.01 -29.36 -13.27
N LYS A 449 12.65 -28.53 -12.28
CA LYS A 449 11.52 -28.83 -11.38
C LYS A 449 10.21 -28.97 -12.13
N SER A 450 9.97 -28.11 -13.11
CA SER A 450 8.74 -28.17 -13.93
C SER A 450 8.71 -29.43 -14.80
N GLN A 451 9.86 -29.87 -15.33
CA GLN A 451 9.96 -31.16 -16.03
C GLN A 451 9.71 -32.35 -15.11
N ASP A 452 10.28 -32.32 -13.91
CA ASP A 452 10.09 -33.40 -12.93
C ASP A 452 8.63 -33.54 -12.55
N ILE A 453 7.91 -32.43 -12.35
CA ILE A 453 6.47 -32.41 -12.10
C ILE A 453 5.70 -32.99 -13.28
N PHE A 454 5.95 -32.54 -14.51
CA PHE A 454 5.25 -33.06 -15.69
C PHE A 454 5.51 -34.56 -15.88
N ARG A 455 6.77 -35.00 -15.75
CA ARG A 455 7.15 -36.41 -15.82
C ARG A 455 6.44 -37.23 -14.76
N TYR A 456 6.38 -36.71 -13.53
CA TYR A 456 5.69 -37.37 -12.42
C TYR A 456 4.19 -37.50 -12.68
N LEU A 457 3.52 -36.44 -13.14
CA LEU A 457 2.09 -36.53 -13.45
C LEU A 457 1.82 -37.55 -14.56
N LEU A 458 2.65 -37.62 -15.60
CA LEU A 458 2.50 -38.62 -16.67
C LEU A 458 2.46 -40.06 -16.14
N THR A 459 3.26 -40.40 -15.12
CA THR A 459 3.27 -41.78 -14.57
C THR A 459 1.99 -42.16 -13.84
N TYR A 460 1.19 -41.17 -13.41
CA TYR A 460 -0.10 -41.37 -12.71
C TYR A 460 -1.31 -41.14 -13.62
N THR A 461 -1.10 -40.72 -14.87
CA THR A 461 -2.18 -40.64 -15.87
C THR A 461 -2.38 -42.00 -16.54
N ASN A 462 -3.62 -42.32 -16.91
CA ASN A 462 -3.92 -43.25 -18.01
C ASN A 462 -4.39 -42.42 -19.21
N LEU A 463 -3.44 -41.85 -19.97
CA LEU A 463 -3.79 -41.01 -21.12
C LEU A 463 -4.43 -41.82 -22.24
N LYS A 464 -5.46 -41.26 -22.88
CA LYS A 464 -5.96 -41.81 -24.13
C LYS A 464 -5.00 -41.44 -25.25
N TYR A 465 -4.98 -42.20 -26.33
CA TYR A 465 -4.14 -41.94 -27.50
C TYR A 465 -4.27 -40.50 -28.00
N ASP A 466 -5.51 -40.00 -28.09
CA ASP A 466 -5.80 -38.62 -28.54
C ASP A 466 -5.16 -37.55 -27.64
N ASP A 467 -5.18 -37.74 -26.32
CA ASP A 467 -4.55 -36.83 -25.35
C ASP A 467 -3.02 -36.76 -25.57
N ILE A 468 -2.39 -37.93 -25.79
CA ILE A 468 -0.96 -38.06 -26.05
C ILE A 468 -0.60 -37.37 -27.36
N GLN A 469 -1.37 -37.62 -28.42
CA GLN A 469 -1.13 -37.03 -29.75
C GLN A 469 -1.25 -35.51 -29.70
N LEU A 470 -2.23 -34.97 -28.98
CA LEU A 470 -2.39 -33.53 -28.79
C LEU A 470 -1.18 -32.92 -28.06
N LEU A 471 -0.78 -33.47 -26.90
CA LEU A 471 0.37 -32.99 -26.14
C LEU A 471 1.69 -33.12 -26.92
N LEU A 472 1.85 -34.19 -27.69
CA LEU A 472 3.03 -34.43 -28.53
C LEU A 472 3.12 -33.38 -29.64
N SER A 473 2.00 -33.12 -30.33
CA SER A 473 1.91 -32.10 -31.37
C SER A 473 2.25 -30.71 -30.81
N MET A 474 1.66 -30.35 -29.66
CA MET A 474 1.97 -29.09 -28.97
C MET A 474 3.46 -28.99 -28.59
N ALA A 475 4.04 -30.05 -28.02
CA ALA A 475 5.44 -30.08 -27.61
C ALA A 475 6.42 -29.93 -28.79
N ILE A 476 6.11 -30.54 -29.95
CA ILE A 476 6.90 -30.38 -31.17
C ILE A 476 6.79 -28.94 -31.69
N HIS A 477 5.57 -28.41 -31.77
CA HIS A 477 5.31 -27.04 -32.21
C HIS A 477 6.05 -26.02 -31.35
N ASP A 478 5.96 -26.16 -30.02
CA ASP A 478 6.59 -25.27 -29.05
C ASP A 478 8.08 -25.57 -28.82
N LYS A 479 8.65 -26.56 -29.53
CA LYS A 479 10.06 -26.95 -29.46
C LYS A 479 10.51 -27.39 -28.06
N ILE A 480 9.61 -27.99 -27.28
CA ILE A 480 9.87 -28.48 -25.92
C ILE A 480 10.30 -29.96 -25.98
N TYR A 481 11.52 -30.20 -26.46
CA TYR A 481 12.01 -31.56 -26.76
C TYR A 481 12.09 -32.49 -25.55
N SER A 482 12.25 -31.94 -24.34
CA SER A 482 12.19 -32.72 -23.11
C SER A 482 10.81 -33.37 -22.94
N VAL A 483 9.72 -32.63 -23.18
CA VAL A 483 8.35 -33.17 -23.16
C VAL A 483 8.14 -34.21 -24.25
N VAL A 484 8.58 -33.93 -25.49
CA VAL A 484 8.52 -34.91 -26.60
C VAL A 484 9.18 -36.22 -26.20
N LYS A 485 10.39 -36.15 -25.64
CA LYS A 485 11.13 -37.31 -25.16
C LYS A 485 10.36 -38.09 -24.09
N TRP A 486 9.72 -37.42 -23.14
CA TRP A 486 8.93 -38.07 -22.09
C TRP A 486 7.65 -38.72 -22.62
N LEU A 487 6.91 -38.04 -23.51
CA LEU A 487 5.69 -38.57 -24.11
C LEU A 487 5.97 -39.81 -24.98
N LEU A 488 7.04 -39.80 -25.78
CA LEU A 488 7.44 -40.96 -26.60
C LEU A 488 7.83 -42.16 -25.73
N LYS A 489 8.54 -41.91 -24.61
CA LYS A 489 8.86 -42.96 -23.64
C LYS A 489 7.59 -43.55 -23.02
N TYR A 490 6.66 -42.70 -22.62
CA TYR A 490 5.40 -43.11 -22.02
C TYR A 490 4.54 -43.94 -23.01
N ASN A 491 4.44 -43.54 -24.28
CA ASN A 491 3.68 -44.27 -25.30
C ASN A 491 4.18 -45.70 -25.53
N LYS A 492 5.51 -45.90 -25.47
CA LYS A 492 6.11 -47.24 -25.58
C LYS A 492 5.73 -48.17 -24.42
N PHE A 493 5.42 -47.62 -23.24
CA PHE A 493 4.91 -48.42 -22.12
C PHE A 493 3.47 -48.86 -22.34
N MET A 494 2.63 -48.03 -22.98
CA MET A 494 1.25 -48.40 -23.29
C MET A 494 1.18 -49.60 -24.25
N ASN A 495 1.94 -49.55 -25.35
CA ASN A 495 1.91 -50.63 -26.35
C ASN A 495 2.42 -51.99 -25.85
N LYS A 496 3.22 -52.02 -24.76
CA LYS A 496 3.71 -53.29 -24.20
C LYS A 496 2.68 -54.03 -23.35
N ASN A 497 1.70 -53.32 -22.79
CA ASN A 497 0.74 -53.92 -21.86
C ASN A 497 -0.44 -54.61 -22.57
N ASP A 498 -0.65 -54.33 -23.85
CA ASP A 498 -1.69 -54.97 -24.66
C ASP A 498 -1.20 -56.30 -25.27
N ASP A 499 0.10 -56.44 -25.54
CA ASP A 499 0.67 -57.67 -26.09
C ASP A 499 0.73 -58.83 -25.07
N ASP A 500 0.82 -58.54 -23.77
CA ASP A 500 1.00 -59.56 -22.70
C ASP A 500 -0.33 -60.10 -22.10
N LYS A 501 -1.51 -59.68 -22.59
CA LYS A 501 -2.82 -60.15 -22.08
C LYS A 501 -3.54 -61.19 -22.95
N THR A 502 -2.88 -61.72 -23.99
CA THR A 502 -3.52 -62.67 -24.93
C THR A 502 -3.38 -64.16 -24.59
N ASP A 503 -2.86 -64.53 -23.42
CA ASP A 503 -2.82 -65.93 -22.96
C ASP A 503 -3.86 -66.22 -21.86
N PHE A 504 -5.16 -66.15 -22.20
CA PHE A 504 -6.20 -66.91 -21.50
C PHE A 504 -7.42 -67.16 -22.42
N ASN A 505 -7.45 -68.38 -22.98
CA ASN A 505 -8.61 -69.14 -23.51
C ASN A 505 -9.80 -68.37 -24.13
N ASN A 506 -9.89 -68.32 -25.46
CA ASN A 506 -10.90 -69.10 -26.21
C ASN A 506 -10.80 -68.92 -27.73
N LYS A 507 -10.98 -70.04 -28.42
CA LYS A 507 -11.29 -70.16 -29.86
C LYS A 507 -12.67 -69.57 -30.14
N ASP A 508 -12.75 -68.60 -31.05
CA ASP A 508 -13.44 -68.74 -32.35
C ASP A 508 -13.77 -67.37 -32.97
N ASN A 509 -13.42 -67.27 -34.25
CA ASN A 509 -13.97 -66.43 -35.33
C ASN A 509 -13.80 -64.90 -35.31
N ASN A 510 -12.95 -64.47 -36.25
CA ASN A 510 -13.10 -63.34 -37.16
C ASN A 510 -13.66 -62.03 -36.58
N ASP A 511 -12.75 -61.11 -36.27
CA ASP A 511 -12.85 -59.74 -36.79
C ASP A 511 -11.45 -59.10 -36.90
N ASN A 512 -11.19 -58.50 -38.06
CA ASN A 512 -10.01 -57.69 -38.35
C ASN A 512 -10.03 -56.42 -37.49
N ASN A 513 -9.23 -56.40 -36.42
CA ASN A 513 -8.78 -55.17 -35.78
C ASN A 513 -7.47 -55.45 -35.06
N ASN A 514 -6.37 -55.40 -35.81
CA ASN A 514 -5.02 -55.39 -35.26
C ASN A 514 -4.16 -54.47 -36.12
N ASP A 515 -4.24 -53.17 -35.85
CA ASP A 515 -3.31 -52.14 -36.31
C ASP A 515 -3.34 -50.98 -35.31
N ASN A 516 -2.67 -51.16 -34.17
CA ASN A 516 -2.29 -50.08 -33.25
C ASN A 516 -0.79 -50.16 -32.90
N ILE A 517 0.03 -50.57 -33.87
CA ILE A 517 1.46 -50.26 -33.84
C ILE A 517 1.60 -48.81 -34.28
N ILE A 518 2.29 -48.00 -33.47
CA ILE A 518 2.61 -46.60 -33.79
C ILE A 518 3.30 -46.55 -35.15
N ASN A 519 2.53 -46.26 -36.20
CA ASN A 519 3.09 -45.84 -37.47
C ASN A 519 3.27 -44.33 -37.34
N ILE A 520 4.49 -43.92 -36.98
CA ILE A 520 4.92 -42.51 -36.97
C ILE A 520 4.56 -41.85 -38.33
N ASN A 521 4.51 -42.65 -39.40
CA ASN A 521 4.08 -42.27 -40.74
C ASN A 521 2.57 -41.94 -40.88
N SER A 522 1.74 -41.97 -39.82
CA SER A 522 0.31 -41.59 -39.90
C SER A 522 0.03 -40.13 -39.52
N LEU A 523 1.05 -39.34 -39.16
CA LEU A 523 1.01 -37.88 -39.07
C LEU A 523 1.08 -37.19 -40.46
N ASP A 524 0.80 -37.94 -41.52
CA ASP A 524 1.31 -37.74 -42.87
C ASP A 524 0.63 -36.66 -43.72
N THR A 525 -0.32 -35.90 -43.20
CA THR A 525 -1.03 -34.92 -44.03
C THR A 525 -0.57 -33.47 -43.90
N VAL A 526 0.45 -33.13 -43.09
CA VAL A 526 1.00 -31.74 -43.06
C VAL A 526 2.53 -31.60 -42.93
N TYR A 527 3.33 -32.60 -42.50
CA TYR A 527 4.79 -32.38 -42.29
C TYR A 527 5.70 -33.58 -42.61
N THR A 528 6.10 -33.75 -43.88
CA THR A 528 7.01 -34.81 -44.36
C THR A 528 8.48 -34.69 -43.91
N SER A 529 8.82 -33.73 -43.05
CA SER A 529 10.16 -33.57 -42.45
C SER A 529 10.23 -33.99 -40.97
N SER A 530 9.14 -34.50 -40.38
CA SER A 530 9.00 -34.71 -38.93
C SER A 530 9.62 -36.02 -38.41
N ASP A 531 9.61 -37.11 -39.18
CA ASP A 531 10.03 -38.44 -38.68
C ASP A 531 11.51 -38.54 -38.31
N THR A 532 12.39 -37.88 -39.09
CA THR A 532 13.83 -37.85 -38.80
C THR A 532 14.14 -36.98 -37.59
N HIS A 533 13.36 -35.92 -37.34
CA HIS A 533 13.48 -35.09 -36.14
C HIS A 533 13.00 -35.85 -34.90
N ILE A 534 11.85 -36.52 -34.98
CA ILE A 534 11.26 -37.28 -33.87
C ILE A 534 12.18 -38.43 -33.46
N ASN A 535 12.71 -39.19 -34.41
CA ASN A 535 13.70 -40.24 -34.12
C ASN A 535 15.00 -39.69 -33.51
N ALA A 536 15.52 -38.57 -34.02
CA ALA A 536 16.71 -37.93 -33.45
C ALA A 536 16.48 -37.39 -32.03
N ILE A 537 15.32 -36.79 -31.75
CA ILE A 537 14.91 -36.35 -30.41
C ILE A 537 14.82 -37.55 -29.46
N TYR A 538 14.21 -38.65 -29.92
CA TYR A 538 14.03 -39.88 -29.13
C TYR A 538 15.36 -40.53 -28.73
N HIS A 539 16.33 -40.60 -29.65
CA HIS A 539 17.66 -41.16 -29.40
C HIS A 539 18.65 -40.19 -28.74
N ASN A 540 18.19 -39.01 -28.31
CA ASN A 540 19.03 -37.97 -27.70
C ASN A 540 20.15 -37.47 -28.64
N GLU A 541 19.92 -37.51 -29.95
CA GLU A 541 20.84 -37.04 -31.00
C GLU A 541 20.65 -35.53 -31.20
N ILE A 542 20.90 -34.73 -30.15
CA ILE A 542 20.63 -33.27 -30.12
C ILE A 542 21.28 -32.54 -31.30
N ASP A 543 22.51 -32.91 -31.66
CA ASP A 543 23.22 -32.33 -32.81
C ASP A 543 22.50 -32.60 -34.13
N LYS A 544 21.89 -33.78 -34.28
CA LYS A 544 21.14 -34.17 -35.47
C LYS A 544 19.78 -33.47 -35.50
N VAL A 545 19.14 -33.24 -34.36
CA VAL A 545 17.91 -32.44 -34.25
C VAL A 545 18.18 -31.00 -34.67
N GLN A 546 19.26 -30.37 -34.18
CA GLN A 546 19.67 -29.02 -34.60
C GLN A 546 20.04 -28.97 -36.09
N LEU A 547 20.77 -29.97 -36.59
CA LEU A 547 21.16 -30.07 -38.00
C LEU A 547 19.94 -30.17 -38.93
N LEU A 548 18.94 -30.97 -38.55
CA LEU A 548 17.71 -31.14 -39.32
C LEU A 548 16.83 -29.88 -39.29
N MET A 549 16.83 -29.13 -38.18
CA MET A 549 16.10 -27.85 -38.09
C MET A 549 16.75 -26.75 -38.92
N ASN A 550 18.07 -26.68 -38.90
CA ASN A 550 18.82 -25.72 -39.73
C ASN A 550 18.61 -26.03 -41.22
N LYS A 551 18.59 -27.31 -41.62
CA LYS A 551 18.29 -27.71 -43.01
C LYS A 551 16.89 -27.31 -43.50
N ASN A 552 15.88 -27.26 -42.63
CA ASN A 552 14.54 -26.82 -43.00
C ASN A 552 14.40 -25.29 -43.04
N TYR A 553 15.16 -24.56 -42.22
CA TYR A 553 15.16 -23.10 -42.19
C TYR A 553 15.72 -22.49 -43.50
N TYR A 554 16.81 -23.06 -44.03
CA TYR A 554 17.39 -22.64 -45.32
C TYR A 554 16.51 -22.95 -46.54
N LYS A 555 15.49 -23.80 -46.41
CA LYS A 555 14.56 -24.12 -47.51
C LYS A 555 13.40 -23.12 -47.65
N TYR A 556 13.14 -22.30 -46.62
CA TYR A 556 12.11 -21.25 -46.63
C TYR A 556 12.67 -19.88 -47.05
N ASP A 557 13.93 -19.59 -46.74
CA ASP A 557 14.58 -18.29 -47.04
C ASP A 557 14.90 -18.07 -48.53
N GLU A 558 14.79 -19.12 -49.37
CA GLU A 558 14.90 -18.98 -50.83
C GLU A 558 13.58 -18.59 -51.51
N LYS A 559 12.44 -18.55 -50.79
CA LYS A 559 11.14 -18.20 -51.38
C LYS A 559 10.62 -16.79 -51.07
N ASP A 560 11.11 -16.11 -50.04
CA ASP A 560 10.64 -14.76 -49.66
C ASP A 560 11.79 -13.73 -49.59
N LYS A 561 12.42 -13.47 -50.74
CA LYS A 561 13.40 -12.38 -50.91
C LYS A 561 12.80 -11.00 -51.22
N ASN A 562 11.51 -10.79 -51.02
CA ASN A 562 10.88 -9.48 -51.11
C ASN A 562 10.02 -9.25 -49.86
N ASP A 563 10.64 -8.75 -48.79
CA ASP A 563 10.22 -7.48 -48.16
C ASP A 563 11.09 -7.15 -46.94
N ASN A 564 11.56 -5.90 -46.93
CA ASN A 564 12.34 -5.30 -45.85
C ASN A 564 11.48 -5.17 -44.58
N TYR A 565 11.89 -5.79 -43.47
CA TYR A 565 11.84 -5.13 -42.15
C TYR A 565 12.93 -5.65 -41.22
N ASN A 566 13.62 -4.70 -40.60
CA ASN A 566 14.85 -4.85 -39.85
C ASN A 566 14.53 -4.91 -38.36
N TYR A 567 14.54 -6.10 -37.75
CA TYR A 567 14.61 -6.30 -36.30
C TYR A 567 15.23 -7.66 -36.03
N ASN A 568 16.53 -7.72 -35.71
CA ASN A 568 17.13 -8.80 -34.90
C ASN A 568 18.63 -8.58 -34.66
N TYR A 569 18.97 -8.01 -33.50
CA TYR A 569 20.28 -8.20 -32.86
C TYR A 569 20.09 -8.14 -31.34
N LYS A 570 19.55 -9.21 -30.74
CA LYS A 570 19.67 -9.47 -29.29
C LYS A 570 19.46 -10.91 -28.80
N TYR A 571 19.44 -11.91 -29.68
CA TYR A 571 19.01 -13.28 -29.30
C TYR A 571 20.13 -14.34 -29.21
N TYR A 572 21.39 -14.00 -29.43
CA TYR A 572 22.49 -14.98 -29.49
C TYR A 572 23.25 -15.27 -28.18
N GLU A 573 22.90 -14.66 -27.05
CA GLU A 573 23.64 -14.89 -25.79
C GLU A 573 23.16 -16.11 -24.96
N ASN A 574 22.05 -16.75 -25.32
CA ASN A 574 21.45 -17.79 -24.46
C ASN A 574 21.87 -19.25 -24.77
N PHE A 575 22.75 -19.48 -25.76
CA PHE A 575 23.07 -20.86 -26.19
C PHE A 575 24.41 -21.44 -25.70
N THR A 576 25.25 -20.68 -25.00
CA THR A 576 26.66 -21.10 -24.81
C THR A 576 26.99 -22.00 -23.60
N PRO A 577 26.21 -22.13 -22.51
CA PRO A 577 26.63 -22.98 -21.38
C PRO A 577 25.87 -24.32 -21.24
N LEU A 578 25.43 -24.95 -22.34
CA LEU A 578 25.03 -26.38 -22.36
C LEU A 578 26.19 -27.32 -22.72
N LEU A 579 27.36 -26.78 -23.02
CA LEU A 579 28.57 -27.55 -23.30
C LEU A 579 29.35 -27.74 -21.98
N GLY A 580 29.15 -28.89 -21.34
CA GLY A 580 30.04 -29.35 -20.28
C GLY A 580 31.48 -29.40 -20.80
N LYS A 581 32.38 -28.65 -20.16
CA LYS A 581 33.82 -28.75 -20.41
C LYS A 581 34.28 -30.18 -20.13
N LYS A 582 34.68 -30.90 -21.19
CA LYS A 582 35.72 -31.93 -21.06
C LYS A 582 37.06 -31.20 -21.11
N THR A 583 37.73 -31.14 -19.97
CA THR A 583 39.17 -30.84 -19.88
C THR A 583 39.95 -31.91 -20.62
N ILE A 584 40.86 -31.47 -21.50
CA ILE A 584 42.08 -32.23 -21.86
C ILE A 584 43.11 -31.93 -20.78
#